data_AF-A0A3M2CX14-F1
#
_entry.id   AF-A0A3M2CX14-F1
#
_cell.length_a   1.000
_cell.length_b   1.000
_cell.length_c   1.000
_cell.angle_alpha   90.00
_cell.angle_beta   90.00
_cell.angle_gamma   90.00
#
_symmetry.space_group_name_H-M   'P 1'
#
loop_
_entity.id
_entity.type
_entity.pdbx_description
1 polymer ?
#
loop_
_entity_poly.entity_id
_entity_poly.type
_entity_poly.pdbx_seq_one_letter_code
_entity_poly.pdbx_strand_id
1 'polypeptide(L)'
;MTLPNYLTLTRIFLVPLLVVILLTPVSEDWFGIERYALAIIIFLAASLTDILDGYLARKRNQVSKFGTLFDPIADKLLISAALIALVEKHLAPAWAVVIILGREFAVTGLRSVAASEGLIISAQKIGKIKMWAQCTAVVALLIAAANGTPPVSNFGWSMPTFRFWEVPEVRTAFTNLLNFSMNTDDWRVLGYTVGRGALWVAVITSIWSMYDYFKFFLAESKNIKKSI
;
A
#
# COMPACT_ATOMS: atom_id res chain seq x y z
N MET A 1 -8.92 -16.07 -23.28
CA MET A 1 -8.55 -15.41 -22.01
C MET A 1 -9.72 -15.53 -21.05
N THR A 2 -9.49 -15.79 -19.76
CA THR A 2 -10.55 -15.95 -18.75
C THR A 2 -10.95 -14.59 -18.16
N LEU A 3 -12.14 -14.48 -17.54
CA LEU A 3 -12.59 -13.25 -16.89
C LEU A 3 -11.61 -12.73 -15.82
N PRO A 4 -11.01 -13.58 -14.94
CA PRO A 4 -9.97 -13.13 -14.01
C PRO A 4 -8.79 -12.44 -14.71
N ASN A 5 -8.31 -12.97 -15.83
CA ASN A 5 -7.17 -12.38 -16.54
C ASN A 5 -7.45 -10.96 -17.06
N TYR A 6 -8.70 -10.68 -17.48
CA TYR A 6 -9.09 -9.33 -17.89
C TYR A 6 -9.13 -8.35 -16.71
N LEU A 7 -9.49 -8.82 -15.51
CA LEU A 7 -9.46 -8.01 -14.29
C LEU A 7 -8.01 -7.67 -13.91
N THR A 8 -7.10 -8.65 -13.94
CA THR A 8 -5.66 -8.43 -13.72
C THR A 8 -5.08 -7.41 -14.70
N LEU A 9 -5.37 -7.56 -16.00
CA LEU A 9 -4.89 -6.63 -17.03
C LEU A 9 -5.44 -5.23 -16.82
N THR A 10 -6.75 -5.12 -16.57
CA THR A 10 -7.38 -3.83 -16.24
C THR A 10 -6.65 -3.17 -15.08
N ARG A 11 -6.33 -3.91 -14.00
CA ARG A 11 -5.57 -3.36 -12.87
C ARG A 11 -4.21 -2.81 -13.29
N ILE A 12 -3.46 -3.56 -14.10
CA ILE A 12 -2.15 -3.13 -14.61
C ILE A 12 -2.28 -1.81 -15.39
N PHE A 13 -3.32 -1.67 -16.24
CA PHE A 13 -3.59 -0.43 -16.97
C PHE A 13 -4.10 0.71 -16.08
N LEU A 14 -4.80 0.42 -14.98
CA LEU A 14 -5.24 1.43 -14.01
C LEU A 14 -4.06 2.04 -13.23
N VAL A 15 -2.92 1.34 -13.12
CA VAL A 15 -1.75 1.85 -12.38
C VAL A 15 -1.16 3.13 -13.02
N PRO A 16 -0.79 3.16 -14.32
CA PRO A 16 -0.38 4.40 -14.97
C PRO A 16 -1.43 5.50 -14.92
N LEU A 17 -2.71 5.14 -15.09
CA LEU A 17 -3.82 6.08 -15.02
C LEU A 17 -3.91 6.75 -13.64
N LEU A 18 -3.79 5.97 -12.57
CA LEU A 18 -3.76 6.46 -11.19
C LEU A 18 -2.62 7.46 -10.98
N VAL A 19 -1.43 7.16 -11.48
CA VAL A 19 -0.25 8.04 -11.36
C VAL A 19 -0.47 9.35 -12.13
N VAL A 20 -0.97 9.28 -13.37
CA VAL A 20 -1.26 10.47 -14.17
C VAL A 20 -2.28 11.35 -13.47
N ILE A 21 -3.38 10.78 -12.98
CA ILE A 21 -4.42 11.53 -12.25
C ILE A 21 -3.86 12.20 -10.99
N LEU A 22 -3.01 11.51 -10.23
CA LEU A 22 -2.43 12.08 -9.01
C LEU A 22 -1.42 13.19 -9.28
N LEU A 23 -0.61 13.05 -10.33
CA LEU A 23 0.54 13.92 -10.57
C LEU A 23 0.26 15.06 -11.57
N THR A 24 -0.84 15.00 -12.32
CA THR A 24 -1.18 15.99 -13.36
C THR A 24 -2.58 16.58 -13.13
N PRO A 25 -2.91 17.75 -13.71
CA PRO A 25 -4.25 18.35 -13.62
C PRO A 25 -5.27 17.70 -14.58
N VAL A 26 -4.92 16.62 -15.28
CA VAL A 26 -5.78 15.96 -16.29
C VAL A 26 -7.17 15.61 -15.75
N SER A 27 -7.30 15.23 -14.49
CA SER A 27 -8.62 14.93 -13.90
C SER A 27 -9.53 16.15 -13.81
N GLU A 28 -8.95 17.29 -13.43
CA GLU A 28 -9.67 18.55 -13.26
C GLU A 28 -10.04 19.10 -14.65
N ASP A 29 -9.09 19.06 -15.60
CA ASP A 29 -9.26 19.60 -16.94
C ASP A 29 -10.22 18.78 -17.82
N TRP A 30 -10.17 17.44 -17.74
CA TRP A 30 -10.92 16.58 -18.66
C TRP A 30 -12.21 16.03 -18.05
N PHE A 31 -12.20 15.72 -16.75
CA PHE A 31 -13.33 15.07 -16.08
C PHE A 31 -14.08 16.02 -15.15
N GLY A 32 -13.51 17.18 -14.80
CA GLY A 32 -14.10 18.10 -13.83
C GLY A 32 -14.20 17.51 -12.42
N ILE A 33 -13.43 16.46 -12.13
CA ILE A 33 -13.41 15.77 -10.83
C ILE A 33 -12.10 16.09 -10.12
N GLU A 34 -12.19 16.38 -8.83
CA GLU A 34 -11.03 16.59 -7.96
C GLU A 34 -10.11 15.34 -7.99
N ARG A 35 -8.82 15.57 -8.23
CA ARG A 35 -7.84 14.51 -8.51
C ARG A 35 -7.73 13.46 -7.42
N TYR A 36 -7.76 13.85 -6.14
CA TYR A 36 -7.60 12.91 -5.03
C TYR A 36 -8.86 12.05 -4.85
N ALA A 37 -10.05 12.62 -5.04
CA ALA A 37 -11.31 11.87 -5.05
C ALA A 37 -11.33 10.81 -6.15
N LEU A 38 -10.96 11.18 -7.38
CA LEU A 38 -10.89 10.22 -8.49
C LEU A 38 -9.81 9.14 -8.25
N ALA A 39 -8.66 9.52 -7.71
CA ALA A 39 -7.60 8.58 -7.37
C ALA A 39 -8.02 7.58 -6.28
N ILE A 40 -8.75 8.02 -5.24
CA ILE A 40 -9.30 7.12 -4.20
C ILE A 40 -10.25 6.11 -4.84
N ILE A 41 -11.16 6.56 -5.71
CA ILE A 41 -12.11 5.68 -6.38
C ILE A 41 -11.39 4.64 -7.23
N ILE A 42 -10.42 5.07 -8.05
CA ILE A 42 -9.63 4.16 -8.91
C ILE A 42 -8.84 3.17 -8.07
N PHE A 43 -8.16 3.64 -7.02
CA PHE A 43 -7.37 2.79 -6.14
C PHE A 43 -8.24 1.74 -5.44
N LEU A 44 -9.36 2.16 -4.84
CA LEU A 44 -10.29 1.24 -4.16
C LEU A 44 -10.91 0.24 -5.15
N ALA A 45 -11.33 0.69 -6.33
CA ALA A 45 -11.85 -0.20 -7.36
C ALA A 45 -10.79 -1.23 -7.78
N ALA A 46 -9.55 -0.78 -8.03
CA ALA A 46 -8.43 -1.65 -8.38
C ALA A 46 -8.12 -2.68 -7.28
N SER A 47 -8.09 -2.27 -6.00
CA SER A 47 -7.86 -3.17 -4.86
C SER A 47 -9.03 -4.15 -4.64
N LEU A 48 -10.28 -3.71 -4.81
CA LEU A 48 -11.44 -4.59 -4.66
C LEU A 48 -11.52 -5.64 -5.77
N THR A 49 -11.11 -5.28 -7.00
CA THR A 49 -11.08 -6.26 -8.11
C THR A 49 -10.14 -7.44 -7.84
N ASP A 50 -9.09 -7.28 -7.02
CA ASP A 50 -8.16 -8.36 -6.62
C ASP A 50 -8.80 -9.39 -5.67
N ILE A 51 -9.72 -8.92 -4.84
CA ILE A 51 -10.47 -9.83 -3.99
C ILE A 51 -11.46 -10.62 -4.84
N LEU A 52 -12.08 -9.94 -5.82
CA LEU A 52 -13.09 -10.51 -6.69
C LEU A 52 -12.51 -11.51 -7.69
N ASP A 53 -11.40 -11.21 -8.36
CA ASP A 53 -10.79 -12.11 -9.34
C ASP A 53 -10.28 -13.42 -8.70
N GLY A 54 -9.65 -13.34 -7.53
CA GLY A 54 -9.20 -14.50 -6.77
C GLY A 54 -10.37 -15.34 -6.24
N TYR A 55 -11.47 -14.70 -5.83
CA TYR A 55 -12.70 -15.40 -5.47
C TYR A 55 -13.35 -16.09 -6.67
N LEU A 56 -13.47 -15.40 -7.80
CA LEU A 56 -14.07 -15.93 -9.04
C LEU A 56 -13.23 -17.06 -9.63
N ALA A 57 -11.90 -16.94 -9.65
CA ALA A 57 -11.00 -17.97 -10.16
C ALA A 57 -11.13 -19.27 -9.34
N ARG A 58 -11.17 -19.18 -8.01
CA ARG A 58 -11.38 -20.34 -7.12
C ARG A 58 -12.77 -20.94 -7.27
N LYS A 59 -13.82 -20.10 -7.31
CA LYS A 59 -15.21 -20.57 -7.43
C LYS A 59 -15.51 -21.24 -8.77
N ARG A 60 -14.89 -20.76 -9.85
CA ARG A 60 -15.12 -21.26 -11.21
C ARG A 60 -14.08 -22.29 -11.69
N ASN A 61 -13.11 -22.66 -10.85
CA ASN A 61 -11.96 -23.49 -11.24
C ASN A 61 -11.23 -22.95 -12.51
N GLN A 62 -11.22 -21.64 -12.70
CA GLN A 62 -10.63 -20.95 -13.86
C GLN A 62 -9.25 -20.37 -13.52
N VAL A 63 -8.41 -21.17 -12.86
CA VAL A 63 -7.04 -20.77 -12.53
C VAL A 63 -6.19 -20.84 -13.80
N SER A 64 -5.67 -19.70 -14.25
CA SER A 64 -4.82 -19.62 -15.44
C SER A 64 -3.37 -19.34 -15.05
N LYS A 65 -2.41 -19.90 -15.80
CA LYS A 65 -0.97 -19.62 -15.57
C LYS A 65 -0.63 -18.13 -15.65
N PHE A 66 -1.34 -17.41 -16.52
CA PHE A 66 -1.20 -15.97 -16.69
C PHE A 66 -1.64 -15.23 -15.43
N GLY A 67 -2.87 -15.45 -14.94
CA GLY A 67 -3.37 -14.81 -13.71
C GLY A 67 -2.45 -15.09 -12.52
N THR A 68 -2.09 -16.35 -12.29
CA THR A 68 -1.21 -16.74 -11.18
C THR A 68 0.15 -16.01 -11.19
N LEU A 69 0.67 -15.66 -12.37
CA LEU A 69 1.94 -14.92 -12.51
C LEU A 69 1.74 -13.41 -12.37
N PHE A 70 0.70 -12.85 -12.99
CA PHE A 70 0.49 -11.41 -13.09
C PHE A 70 -0.26 -10.81 -11.89
N ASP A 71 -1.11 -11.56 -11.19
CA ASP A 71 -1.85 -11.04 -10.03
C ASP A 71 -0.92 -10.49 -8.94
N PRO A 72 0.14 -11.23 -8.51
CA PRO A 72 1.08 -10.72 -7.49
C PRO A 72 1.92 -9.53 -7.98
N ILE A 73 2.10 -9.40 -9.30
CA ILE A 73 2.83 -8.28 -9.92
C ILE A 73 1.92 -7.05 -9.92
N ALA A 74 0.68 -7.19 -10.37
CA ALA A 74 -0.29 -6.12 -10.45
C ALA A 74 -0.60 -5.51 -9.06
N ASP A 75 -0.74 -6.36 -8.03
CA ASP A 75 -0.93 -5.91 -6.64
C ASP A 75 0.23 -5.03 -6.15
N LYS A 76 1.47 -5.53 -6.33
CA LYS A 76 2.68 -4.78 -5.95
C LYS A 76 2.83 -3.49 -6.74
N LEU A 77 2.53 -3.51 -8.04
CA LEU A 77 2.60 -2.31 -8.88
C LEU A 77 1.63 -1.24 -8.41
N LEU A 78 0.39 -1.60 -8.09
CA LEU A 78 -0.64 -0.66 -7.63
C LEU A 78 -0.22 0.03 -6.33
N ILE A 79 0.16 -0.74 -5.32
CA ILE A 79 0.60 -0.18 -4.03
C ILE A 79 1.88 0.65 -4.19
N SER A 80 2.85 0.16 -4.99
CA SER A 80 4.12 0.87 -5.18
C SER A 80 3.93 2.21 -5.88
N ALA A 81 3.15 2.23 -6.96
CA ALA A 81 2.87 3.44 -7.71
C ALA A 81 2.14 4.49 -6.86
N ALA A 82 1.15 4.06 -6.07
CA ALA A 82 0.44 4.95 -5.16
C ALA A 82 1.37 5.52 -4.08
N LEU A 83 2.19 4.69 -3.43
CA LEU A 83 3.15 5.16 -2.41
C LEU A 83 4.21 6.11 -2.99
N ILE A 84 4.72 5.84 -4.20
CA ILE A 84 5.67 6.73 -4.88
C ILE A 84 5.02 8.07 -5.21
N ALA A 85 3.78 8.07 -5.72
CA ALA A 85 3.05 9.31 -5.97
C ALA A 85 2.81 10.13 -4.69
N LEU A 86 2.58 9.47 -3.55
CA LEU A 86 2.45 10.13 -2.25
C LEU A 86 3.77 10.73 -1.76
N VAL A 87 4.93 10.18 -2.13
CA VAL A 87 6.24 10.79 -1.85
C VAL A 87 6.41 12.08 -2.61
N GLU A 88 6.07 12.09 -3.90
CA GLU A 88 6.11 13.29 -4.75
C GLU A 88 5.21 14.41 -4.21
N LYS A 89 4.06 14.06 -3.61
CA LYS A 89 3.16 15.02 -2.96
C LYS A 89 3.55 15.37 -1.52
N HIS A 90 4.73 14.95 -1.04
CA HIS A 90 5.21 15.14 0.32
C HIS A 90 4.31 14.55 1.44
N LEU A 91 3.38 13.66 1.10
CA LEU A 91 2.46 13.02 2.04
C LEU A 91 3.12 11.82 2.74
N ALA A 92 3.95 11.07 2.03
CA ALA A 92 4.74 9.95 2.53
C ALA A 92 6.23 10.29 2.53
N PRO A 93 7.01 9.91 3.56
CA PRO A 93 8.44 10.18 3.56
C PRO A 93 9.16 9.13 2.71
N ALA A 94 10.08 9.57 1.84
CA ALA A 94 10.76 8.70 0.89
C ALA A 94 11.43 7.48 1.56
N TRP A 95 12.07 7.67 2.72
CA TRP A 95 12.74 6.60 3.45
C TRP A 95 11.79 5.45 3.84
N ALA A 96 10.54 5.75 4.21
CA ALA A 96 9.56 4.74 4.61
C ALA A 96 9.12 3.91 3.39
N VAL A 97 8.87 4.59 2.26
CA VAL A 97 8.50 3.93 1.01
C VAL A 97 9.64 3.06 0.49
N VAL A 98 10.89 3.53 0.56
CA VAL A 98 12.07 2.73 0.18
C VAL A 98 12.18 1.45 1.02
N ILE A 99 11.99 1.51 2.34
CA ILE A 99 12.02 0.31 3.20
C ILE A 99 10.91 -0.67 2.82
N ILE A 100 9.69 -0.15 2.60
CA ILE A 100 8.53 -0.96 2.20
C ILE A 100 8.81 -1.68 0.88
N LEU A 101 9.20 -0.94 -0.16
CA LEU A 101 9.44 -1.49 -1.50
C LEU A 101 10.66 -2.41 -1.53
N GLY A 102 11.78 -1.96 -0.94
CA GLY A 102 13.02 -2.73 -0.86
C GLY A 102 12.79 -4.11 -0.23
N ARG A 103 11.97 -4.16 0.83
CA ARG A 103 11.56 -5.43 1.45
C ARG A 103 10.71 -6.30 0.53
N GLU A 104 9.78 -5.74 -0.25
CA GLU A 104 8.99 -6.53 -1.21
C GLU A 104 9.88 -7.21 -2.23
N PHE A 105 10.86 -6.49 -2.78
CA PHE A 105 11.84 -7.03 -3.71
C PHE A 105 12.75 -8.07 -3.04
N ALA A 106 13.32 -7.75 -1.87
CA ALA A 106 14.24 -8.63 -1.16
C ALA A 106 13.59 -9.98 -0.79
N VAL A 107 12.38 -9.97 -0.22
CA VAL A 107 11.69 -11.22 0.15
C VAL A 107 11.24 -12.00 -1.07
N THR A 108 10.83 -11.32 -2.16
CA THR A 108 10.46 -12.02 -3.41
C THR A 108 11.69 -12.69 -4.02
N GLY A 109 12.82 -11.98 -4.10
CA GLY A 109 14.09 -12.53 -4.58
C GLY A 109 14.58 -13.69 -3.73
N LEU A 110 14.57 -13.54 -2.40
CA LEU A 110 14.95 -14.60 -1.46
C LEU A 110 14.12 -15.88 -1.66
N ARG A 111 12.79 -15.74 -1.80
CA ARG A 111 11.90 -16.88 -2.05
C ARG A 111 12.16 -17.53 -3.41
N SER A 112 12.51 -16.75 -4.43
CA SER A 112 12.88 -17.27 -5.75
C SER A 112 14.17 -18.09 -5.69
N VAL A 113 15.19 -17.59 -4.98
CA VAL A 113 16.46 -18.31 -4.78
C VAL A 113 16.23 -19.58 -3.97
N ALA A 114 15.51 -19.49 -2.85
CA ALA A 114 15.18 -20.65 -2.03
C ALA A 114 14.44 -21.74 -2.82
N ALA A 115 13.47 -21.35 -3.66
CA ALA A 115 12.76 -22.30 -4.52
C ALA A 115 13.68 -23.01 -5.52
N SER A 116 14.71 -22.32 -6.03
CA SER A 116 15.72 -22.94 -6.91
C SER A 116 16.63 -23.94 -6.18
N GLU A 117 16.80 -23.78 -4.86
CA GLU A 117 17.51 -24.71 -3.98
C GLU A 117 16.60 -25.83 -3.41
N GLY A 118 15.34 -25.91 -3.86
CA GLY A 118 14.36 -26.89 -3.36
C GLY A 118 13.70 -26.51 -2.03
N LEU A 119 14.00 -25.33 -1.49
CA LEU A 119 13.44 -24.82 -0.24
C LEU A 119 12.15 -24.03 -0.47
N ILE A 120 11.02 -24.59 -0.03
CA ILE A 120 9.72 -23.93 -0.12
C ILE A 120 9.49 -23.06 1.13
N ILE A 121 9.69 -21.75 0.98
CA ILE A 121 9.37 -20.79 2.04
C ILE A 121 7.89 -20.38 1.96
N SER A 122 7.13 -20.81 2.97
CA SER A 122 5.71 -20.50 3.15
C SER A 122 5.45 -19.01 3.43
N ALA A 123 4.30 -18.52 2.98
CA ALA A 123 3.88 -17.14 3.24
C ALA A 123 3.49 -16.93 4.71
N GLN A 124 4.00 -15.86 5.32
CA GLN A 124 3.71 -15.51 6.71
C GLN A 124 2.39 -14.75 6.89
N LYS A 125 1.69 -15.00 8.00
CA LYS A 125 0.42 -14.31 8.36
C LYS A 125 0.58 -12.79 8.50
N ILE A 126 1.75 -12.31 8.89
CA ILE A 126 2.06 -10.87 9.02
C ILE A 126 1.95 -10.12 7.69
N GLY A 127 2.02 -10.83 6.56
CA GLY A 127 1.82 -10.27 5.23
C GLY A 127 0.46 -9.61 5.04
N LYS A 128 -0.60 -10.13 5.70
CA LYS A 128 -1.92 -9.50 5.67
C LYS A 128 -1.90 -8.15 6.37
N ILE A 129 -1.44 -8.08 7.62
CA ILE A 129 -1.40 -6.82 8.38
C ILE A 129 -0.66 -5.72 7.61
N LYS A 130 0.47 -6.07 6.99
CA LYS A 130 1.25 -5.16 6.13
C LYS A 130 0.42 -4.62 4.96
N MET A 131 -0.28 -5.49 4.23
CA MET A 131 -1.12 -5.09 3.08
C MET A 131 -2.25 -4.16 3.52
N TRP A 132 -2.95 -4.49 4.61
CA TRP A 132 -3.99 -3.64 5.18
C TRP A 132 -3.43 -2.27 5.62
N ALA A 133 -2.25 -2.26 6.26
CA ALA A 133 -1.60 -1.02 6.64
C ALA A 133 -1.20 -0.15 5.43
N GLN A 134 -0.71 -0.75 4.35
CA GLN A 134 -0.36 -0.02 3.11
C GLN A 134 -1.60 0.55 2.43
N CYS A 135 -2.68 -0.22 2.30
CA CYS A 135 -3.94 0.26 1.72
C CYS A 135 -4.55 1.39 2.55
N THR A 136 -4.61 1.22 3.88
CA THR A 136 -5.08 2.28 4.78
C THR A 136 -4.21 3.52 4.69
N ALA A 137 -2.88 3.37 4.63
CA ALA A 137 -1.96 4.48 4.45
C ALA A 137 -2.26 5.27 3.18
N VAL A 138 -2.40 4.58 2.04
CA VAL A 138 -2.68 5.23 0.75
C VAL A 138 -4.01 5.97 0.80
N VAL A 139 -5.09 5.29 1.17
CA VAL A 139 -6.43 5.88 1.16
C VAL A 139 -6.53 7.07 2.13
N ALA A 140 -6.03 6.92 3.36
CA ALA A 140 -6.12 7.98 4.36
C ALA A 140 -5.26 9.21 4.01
N LEU A 141 -4.08 9.01 3.41
CA LEU A 141 -3.24 10.13 2.93
C LEU A 141 -3.84 10.84 1.72
N LEU A 142 -4.53 10.11 0.83
CA LEU A 142 -5.28 10.73 -0.27
C LEU A 142 -6.46 11.55 0.26
N ILE A 143 -7.20 11.05 1.25
CA ILE A 143 -8.27 11.80 1.92
C ILE A 143 -7.71 13.06 2.58
N ALA A 144 -6.55 12.96 3.24
CA ALA A 144 -5.89 14.09 3.86
C ALA A 144 -5.55 15.21 2.87
N ALA A 145 -5.14 14.82 1.67
CA ALA A 145 -4.75 15.72 0.61
C ALA A 145 -5.93 16.26 -0.21
N ALA A 146 -7.16 15.79 0.07
CA ALA A 146 -8.36 16.29 -0.59
C ALA A 146 -8.42 17.82 -0.46
N ASN A 147 -8.67 18.49 -1.57
CA ASN A 147 -8.75 19.96 -1.65
C ASN A 147 -7.45 20.71 -1.28
N GLY A 148 -6.28 20.05 -1.28
CA GLY A 148 -4.97 20.69 -1.10
C GLY A 148 -4.14 20.11 0.04
N THR A 149 -3.08 20.82 0.44
CA THR A 149 -2.18 20.35 1.51
C THR A 149 -2.94 20.15 2.82
N PRO A 150 -2.77 19.01 3.53
CA PRO A 150 -3.39 18.76 4.82
C PRO A 150 -3.15 19.92 5.79
N PRO A 151 -4.19 20.41 6.51
CA PRO A 151 -4.09 21.58 7.38
C PRO A 151 -3.50 21.20 8.74
N VAL A 152 -2.24 20.76 8.74
CA VAL A 152 -1.50 20.37 9.94
C VAL A 152 -0.13 21.02 9.99
N SER A 153 0.23 21.59 11.14
CA SER A 153 1.54 22.21 11.36
C SER A 153 2.74 21.26 11.20
N ASN A 154 2.54 19.94 11.35
CA ASN A 154 3.58 18.93 11.18
C ASN A 154 3.61 18.31 9.76
N PHE A 155 3.03 18.99 8.76
CA PHE A 155 3.04 18.51 7.39
C PHE A 155 4.47 18.29 6.88
N GLY A 156 4.71 17.15 6.23
CA GLY A 156 6.03 16.76 5.70
C GLY A 156 7.04 16.26 6.74
N TRP A 157 6.75 16.35 8.05
CA TRP A 157 7.66 15.87 9.09
C TRP A 157 7.87 14.36 8.98
N SER A 158 9.12 13.90 9.06
CA SER A 158 9.45 12.48 8.88
C SER A 158 8.90 11.56 9.98
N MET A 159 8.65 12.09 11.19
CA MET A 159 8.27 11.29 12.36
C MET A 159 7.13 11.93 13.18
N PRO A 160 5.88 11.94 12.67
CA PRO A 160 4.76 12.55 13.40
C PRO A 160 4.11 11.59 14.42
N THR A 161 4.38 10.28 14.37
CA THR A 161 3.57 9.26 15.07
C THR A 161 3.71 9.21 16.58
N PHE A 162 4.77 9.75 17.17
CA PHE A 162 4.89 9.82 18.64
C PHE A 162 4.54 11.20 19.20
N ARG A 163 4.42 12.20 18.31
CA ARG A 163 4.17 13.59 18.67
C ARG A 163 2.91 14.16 18.03
N PHE A 164 2.05 13.32 17.45
CA PHE A 164 0.79 13.79 16.86
C PHE A 164 -0.09 14.48 17.88
N TRP A 165 0.01 14.11 19.16
CA TRP A 165 -0.73 14.74 20.24
C TRP A 165 -0.22 16.14 20.61
N GLU A 166 1.01 16.49 20.22
CA GLU A 166 1.55 17.84 20.41
C GLU A 166 0.89 18.83 19.45
N VAL A 167 0.46 18.34 18.27
CA VAL A 167 -0.19 19.11 17.20
C VAL A 167 -1.59 19.55 17.66
N PRO A 168 -1.84 20.87 17.83
CA PRO A 168 -3.14 21.38 18.26
C PRO A 168 -4.28 20.93 17.34
N GLU A 169 -4.05 20.92 16.03
CA GLU A 169 -5.04 20.58 15.01
C GLU A 169 -5.54 19.14 15.16
N VAL A 170 -4.63 18.20 15.50
CA VAL A 170 -4.98 16.80 15.74
C VAL A 170 -5.84 16.65 16.99
N ARG A 171 -5.53 17.41 18.06
CA ARG A 171 -6.33 17.42 19.29
C ARG A 171 -7.73 17.95 19.03
N THR A 172 -7.84 19.09 18.34
CA THR A 172 -9.13 19.69 17.97
C THR A 172 -9.96 18.72 17.12
N ALA A 173 -9.37 18.14 16.07
CA ALA A 173 -10.06 17.20 15.20
C ALA A 173 -10.53 15.96 15.98
N PHE A 174 -9.72 15.47 16.93
CA PHE A 174 -10.12 14.34 17.79
C PHE A 174 -11.24 14.71 18.76
N THR A 175 -11.23 15.91 19.35
CA THR A 175 -12.32 16.40 20.19
C THR A 175 -13.61 16.55 19.39
N ASN A 176 -13.55 17.11 18.18
CA ASN A 176 -14.71 17.25 17.29
C ASN A 176 -15.25 15.88 16.84
N LEU A 177 -14.38 14.90 16.62
CA LEU A 177 -14.77 13.50 16.35
C LEU A 177 -15.57 12.91 17.51
N LEU A 178 -15.10 13.07 18.76
CA LEU A 178 -15.81 12.55 19.94
C LEU A 178 -17.15 13.25 20.18
N ASN A 179 -17.25 14.53 19.80
CA ASN A 179 -18.47 15.32 19.89
C ASN A 179 -19.40 15.15 18.67
N PHE A 180 -19.04 14.29 17.70
CA PHE A 180 -19.76 14.10 16.43
C PHE A 180 -20.00 15.41 15.63
N SER A 181 -19.17 16.43 15.85
CA SER A 181 -19.28 17.77 15.26
C SER A 181 -18.14 18.04 14.27
N MET A 182 -17.92 17.12 13.34
CA MET A 182 -16.76 17.18 12.44
C MET A 182 -16.98 18.06 11.22
N ASN A 183 -15.94 18.82 10.88
CA ASN A 183 -15.86 19.59 9.65
C ASN A 183 -14.94 18.91 8.60
N THR A 184 -14.81 19.52 7.41
CA THR A 184 -13.96 18.99 6.34
C THR A 184 -12.48 18.95 6.70
N ASP A 185 -11.98 19.93 7.46
CA ASP A 185 -10.58 19.98 7.87
C ASP A 185 -10.24 18.93 8.92
N ASP A 186 -11.17 18.62 9.84
CA ASP A 186 -11.03 17.56 10.84
C ASP A 186 -10.79 16.21 10.15
N TRP A 187 -11.58 15.90 9.10
CA TRP A 187 -11.40 14.69 8.31
C TRP A 187 -10.02 14.63 7.64
N ARG A 188 -9.50 15.77 7.16
CA ARG A 188 -8.19 15.85 6.50
C ARG A 188 -7.06 15.66 7.51
N VAL A 189 -7.17 16.26 8.69
CA VAL A 189 -6.22 16.11 9.81
C VAL A 189 -6.19 14.67 10.32
N LEU A 190 -7.36 14.07 10.54
CA LEU A 190 -7.48 12.68 10.96
C LEU A 190 -6.97 11.72 9.88
N GLY A 191 -7.32 11.96 8.61
CA GLY A 191 -6.80 11.21 7.47
C GLY A 191 -5.27 11.24 7.41
N TYR A 192 -4.66 12.41 7.62
CA TYR A 192 -3.20 12.52 7.65
C TYR A 192 -2.61 11.70 8.80
N THR A 193 -3.19 11.83 10.00
CA THR A 193 -2.70 11.14 11.20
C THR A 193 -2.81 9.62 11.07
N VAL A 194 -3.98 9.12 10.64
CA VAL A 194 -4.22 7.69 10.39
C VAL A 194 -3.31 7.17 9.28
N GLY A 195 -3.16 7.93 8.19
CA GLY A 195 -2.32 7.56 7.06
C GLY A 195 -0.85 7.43 7.44
N ARG A 196 -0.32 8.39 8.20
CA ARG A 196 1.06 8.34 8.73
C ARG A 196 1.23 7.21 9.75
N GLY A 197 0.25 6.98 10.61
CA GLY A 197 0.25 5.85 11.55
C GLY A 197 0.31 4.50 10.82
N ALA A 198 -0.52 4.33 9.79
CA ALA A 198 -0.56 3.13 8.97
C ALA A 198 0.75 2.91 8.19
N LEU A 199 1.40 3.98 7.69
CA LEU A 199 2.75 3.89 7.11
C LEU A 199 3.77 3.32 8.10
N TRP A 200 3.75 3.75 9.36
CA TRP A 200 4.66 3.22 10.38
C TRP A 200 4.41 1.74 10.66
N VAL A 201 3.14 1.33 10.76
CA VAL A 201 2.79 -0.10 10.87
C VAL A 201 3.32 -0.87 9.66
N ALA A 202 3.17 -0.33 8.44
CA ALA A 202 3.69 -0.96 7.23
C ALA A 202 5.23 -1.07 7.24
N VAL A 203 5.95 -0.05 7.71
CA VAL A 203 7.41 -0.08 7.85
C VAL A 203 7.85 -1.13 8.87
N ILE A 204 7.28 -1.11 10.08
CA ILE A 204 7.65 -2.04 11.15
C ILE A 204 7.39 -3.49 10.74
N THR A 205 6.20 -3.75 10.18
CA THR A 205 5.85 -5.09 9.68
C THR A 205 6.69 -5.52 8.48
N SER A 206 7.17 -4.57 7.67
CA SER A 206 8.13 -4.86 6.60
C SER A 206 9.47 -5.30 7.15
N ILE A 207 10.07 -4.52 8.05
CA ILE A 207 11.38 -4.84 8.66
C ILE A 207 11.31 -6.17 9.40
N TRP A 208 10.30 -6.36 10.24
CA TRP A 208 10.16 -7.60 11.02
C TRP A 208 10.03 -8.81 10.10
N SER A 209 9.10 -8.76 9.14
CA SER A 209 8.93 -9.91 8.25
C SER A 209 10.18 -10.17 7.41
N MET A 210 10.89 -9.13 6.95
CA MET A 210 12.17 -9.30 6.25
C MET A 210 13.18 -10.07 7.12
N TYR A 211 13.36 -9.67 8.38
CA TYR A 211 14.22 -10.38 9.31
C TYR A 211 13.84 -11.86 9.45
N ASP A 212 12.55 -12.15 9.63
CA ASP A 212 12.10 -13.54 9.79
C ASP A 212 12.36 -14.40 8.54
N TYR A 213 12.12 -13.87 7.34
CA TYR A 213 12.39 -14.56 6.08
C TYR A 213 13.88 -14.87 5.91
N PHE A 214 14.75 -13.89 6.15
CA PHE A 214 16.20 -14.06 6.04
C PHE A 214 16.75 -15.03 7.09
N LYS A 215 16.28 -14.91 8.34
CA LYS A 215 16.66 -15.82 9.43
C LYS A 215 16.29 -17.27 9.09
N PHE A 216 15.08 -17.48 8.57
CA PHE A 216 14.61 -18.81 8.14
C PHE A 216 15.50 -19.38 7.03
N PHE A 217 15.73 -18.60 5.97
CA PHE A 217 16.56 -19.04 4.84
C PHE A 217 17.99 -19.41 5.26
N LEU A 218 18.62 -18.58 6.09
CA LEU A 218 20.00 -18.83 6.55
C LEU A 218 20.10 -20.06 7.48
N ALA A 219 19.07 -20.31 8.29
CA ALA A 219 19.03 -21.50 9.15
C ALA A 219 18.93 -22.78 8.29
N GLU A 220 18.05 -22.77 7.30
CA GLU A 220 17.78 -23.94 6.47
C GLU A 220 18.90 -24.24 5.47
N SER A 221 19.47 -23.21 4.85
CA SER A 221 20.63 -23.34 3.95
C SER A 221 21.85 -23.96 4.67
N LYS A 222 22.04 -23.65 5.97
CA LYS A 222 23.07 -24.29 6.80
C LYS A 222 22.79 -25.78 7.05
N ASN A 223 21.53 -26.18 7.16
CA ASN A 223 21.16 -27.57 7.38
C ASN A 223 21.41 -28.42 6.12
N ILE A 224 21.04 -27.91 4.94
CA ILE A 224 21.31 -28.59 3.65
C ILE A 224 22.81 -28.84 3.45
N LYS A 225 23.65 -27.83 3.72
CA LYS A 225 25.10 -27.95 3.56
C LYS A 225 25.75 -28.94 4.54
N LYS A 226 25.08 -29.31 5.64
CA LYS A 226 25.57 -30.33 6.59
C LYS A 226 25.13 -31.75 6.24
N SER A 227 24.12 -31.91 5.38
CA SER A 227 23.60 -33.21 4.96
C SER A 227 24.22 -33.75 3.66
N ILE A 228 25.09 -32.96 3.02
CA ILE A 228 25.90 -33.31 1.84
C ILE A 228 27.33 -33.57 2.31
#